data_AF-A0A538KRD5-F1
#
_entry.id   AF-A0A538KRD5-F1
#
_cell.length_a   1.000
_cell.length_b   1.000
_cell.length_c   1.000
_cell.angle_alpha   90.00
_cell.angle_beta   90.00
_cell.angle_gamma   90.00
#
_symmetry.space_group_name_H-M   'P 1'
#
loop_
_entity.id
_entity.type
_entity.pdbx_description
1 polymer ?
#
loop_
_entity_poly.entity_id
_entity_poly.type
_entity_poly.pdbx_seq_one_letter_code
_entity_poly.pdbx_strand_id
1 'polypeptide(L)'
;MPKNWNRRFKHNRDKIKTGDIYELAEVVRNLAIREAEKGLSTGEKQMFTRARKILCSELMYALEMTEEGVEEHLNTLLADSSHSNGKVAVAAK
;
A
#
# COMPACT_ATOMS: atom_id res chain seq x y z
N MET A 1 1.87 -10.89 5.42
CA MET A 1 1.72 -9.87 6.48
C MET A 1 1.45 -10.56 7.83
N PRO A 2 2.12 -10.17 8.94
CA PRO A 2 1.87 -10.77 10.27
C PRO A 2 0.44 -10.52 10.78
N LYS A 3 -0.19 -11.54 11.40
CA LYS A 3 -1.55 -11.43 11.99
C LYS A 3 -1.59 -10.41 13.15
N ASN A 4 -0.58 -10.41 14.01
CA ASN A 4 -0.52 -9.53 15.18
C ASN A 4 -0.20 -8.08 14.76
N TRP A 5 -1.06 -7.14 15.16
CA TRP A 5 -0.94 -5.71 14.83
C TRP A 5 0.44 -5.13 15.16
N ASN A 6 0.96 -5.36 16.37
CA ASN A 6 2.23 -4.77 16.80
C ASN A 6 3.41 -5.26 15.95
N ARG A 7 3.40 -6.56 15.60
CA ARG A 7 4.42 -7.15 14.73
C ARG A 7 4.32 -6.61 13.31
N ARG A 8 3.10 -6.43 12.79
CA ARG A 8 2.87 -5.82 11.48
C ARG A 8 3.34 -4.36 11.41
N PHE A 9 3.02 -3.56 12.42
CA PHE A 9 3.45 -2.17 12.48
C PHE A 9 4.98 -2.07 12.48
N LYS A 10 5.66 -2.87 13.31
CA LYS A 10 7.13 -2.92 13.32
C LYS A 10 7.69 -3.37 11.97
N HIS A 11 7.17 -4.45 11.40
CA HIS A 11 7.58 -4.98 10.09
C HIS A 11 7.45 -3.95 8.96
N ASN A 12 6.28 -3.30 8.85
CA ASN A 12 6.05 -2.28 7.82
C ASN A 12 6.92 -1.05 8.02
N ARG A 13 7.14 -0.63 9.27
CA ARG A 13 8.04 0.48 9.58
C ARG A 13 9.48 0.16 9.18
N ASP A 14 9.94 -1.07 9.44
CA ASP A 14 11.30 -1.48 9.11
C ASP A 14 11.50 -1.54 7.58
N LYS A 15 10.48 -1.98 6.82
CA LYS A 15 10.45 -1.86 5.35
C LYS A 15 10.47 -0.41 4.84
N ILE A 16 9.68 0.48 5.42
CA ILE A 16 9.70 1.90 5.01
C ILE A 16 11.09 2.53 5.23
N LYS A 17 11.84 2.06 6.23
CA LYS A 17 13.19 2.58 6.53
C LYS A 17 14.26 2.13 5.55
N THR A 18 14.07 1.02 4.82
CA THR A 18 15.07 0.56 3.85
C THR A 18 15.19 1.51 2.67
N GLY A 19 14.10 2.22 2.33
CA GLY A 19 14.02 3.08 1.16
C GLY A 19 13.88 2.30 -0.15
N ASP A 20 13.76 0.97 -0.11
CA ASP A 20 13.46 0.18 -1.30
C ASP A 20 12.02 0.46 -1.76
N ILE A 21 11.90 0.92 -3.01
CA ILE A 21 10.63 1.29 -3.62
C ILE A 21 9.67 0.10 -3.72
N TYR A 22 10.18 -1.12 -3.95
CA TYR A 22 9.36 -2.32 -4.03
C TYR A 22 8.82 -2.71 -2.66
N GLU A 23 9.63 -2.58 -1.61
CA GLU A 23 9.18 -2.81 -0.23
C GLU A 23 8.16 -1.77 0.22
N LEU A 24 8.37 -0.50 -0.15
CA LEU A 24 7.43 0.57 0.13
C LEU A 24 6.08 0.32 -0.57
N ALA A 25 6.10 -0.03 -1.86
CA ALA A 25 4.91 -0.39 -2.62
C ALA A 25 4.16 -1.60 -2.02
N GLU A 26 4.90 -2.60 -1.53
CA GLU A 26 4.31 -3.73 -0.81
C GLU A 26 3.57 -3.27 0.46
N VAL A 27 4.17 -2.36 1.24
CA VAL A 27 3.54 -1.81 2.46
C VAL A 27 2.26 -1.04 2.11
N VAL A 28 2.29 -0.18 1.09
CA VAL A 28 1.12 0.59 0.64
C VAL A 28 -0.01 -0.35 0.20
N ARG A 29 0.28 -1.31 -0.70
CA ARG A 29 -0.70 -2.30 -1.17
C ARG A 29 -1.33 -3.07 -0.02
N ASN A 30 -0.48 -3.58 0.88
CA ASN A 30 -0.91 -4.37 2.02
C ASN A 30 -1.81 -3.58 2.99
N LEU A 31 -1.49 -2.32 3.25
CA LEU A 31 -2.31 -1.44 4.10
C LEU A 31 -3.62 -1.05 3.41
N ALA A 32 -3.62 -0.79 2.10
CA ALA A 32 -4.83 -0.48 1.34
C ALA A 32 -5.84 -1.65 1.35
N ILE A 33 -5.38 -2.87 1.08
CA ILE A 33 -6.22 -4.08 1.18
C ILE A 33 -6.79 -4.22 2.59
N ARG A 34 -5.95 -4.01 3.60
CA ARG A 34 -6.36 -4.17 5.00
C ARG A 34 -7.36 -3.10 5.43
N GLU A 35 -7.24 -1.88 4.91
CA GLU A 35 -8.20 -0.79 5.11
C GLU A 35 -9.58 -1.19 4.56
N ALA A 36 -9.63 -1.70 3.33
CA ALA A 36 -10.86 -2.14 2.68
C ALA A 36 -11.54 -3.33 3.39
N GLU A 37 -10.77 -4.32 3.86
CA GLU A 37 -11.35 -5.53 4.46
C GLU A 37 -11.82 -5.36 5.90
N LYS A 38 -11.00 -4.72 6.76
CA LYS A 38 -11.30 -4.65 8.21
C LYS A 38 -10.90 -3.33 8.87
N GLY A 39 -10.54 -2.30 8.10
CA GLY A 39 -10.11 -0.99 8.60
C GLY A 39 -8.73 -0.95 9.25
N LEU A 40 -8.11 0.24 9.29
CA LEU A 40 -6.81 0.47 9.91
C LEU A 40 -6.94 1.07 11.31
N SER A 41 -6.00 0.77 12.21
CA SER A 41 -5.86 1.55 13.44
C SER A 41 -5.32 2.96 13.14
N THR A 42 -5.46 3.90 14.09
CA THR A 42 -4.95 5.28 13.92
C THR A 42 -3.48 5.33 13.51
N GLY A 43 -2.63 4.50 14.14
CA GLY A 43 -1.20 4.43 13.80
C GLY A 43 -0.93 3.82 12.42
N GLU A 44 -1.70 2.80 12.03
CA GLU A 44 -1.59 2.22 10.70
C GLU A 44 -2.08 3.17 9.61
N LYS A 45 -3.11 3.96 9.89
CA LYS A 45 -3.61 4.98 8.97
C LYS A 45 -2.58 6.09 8.75
N GLN A 46 -1.94 6.57 9.83
CA GLN A 46 -0.82 7.52 9.71
C GLN A 46 0.35 6.94 8.90
N MET A 47 0.70 5.68 9.15
CA MET A 47 1.72 4.97 8.38
C MET A 47 1.35 4.84 6.91
N PHE A 48 0.10 4.49 6.61
CA PHE A 48 -0.40 4.35 5.25
C PHE A 48 -0.33 5.68 4.50
N THR A 49 -0.84 6.77 5.08
CA THR A 49 -0.75 8.10 4.49
C THR A 49 0.69 8.51 4.22
N ARG A 50 1.61 8.27 5.17
CA ARG A 50 3.03 8.58 4.98
C ARG A 50 3.66 7.75 3.87
N ALA A 51 3.45 6.43 3.88
CA ALA A 51 4.00 5.53 2.88
C ALA A 51 3.47 5.86 1.48
N ARG A 52 2.17 6.19 1.38
CA ARG A 52 1.53 6.62 0.14
C ARG A 52 2.17 7.89 -0.42
N LYS A 53 2.38 8.92 0.40
CA LYS A 53 3.04 10.17 -0.03
C LYS A 53 4.46 9.94 -0.56
N ILE A 54 5.25 9.10 0.11
CA ILE A 54 6.60 8.77 -0.36
C ILE A 54 6.51 8.08 -1.72
N LEU A 55 5.63 7.08 -1.87
CA LEU A 55 5.46 6.38 -3.14
C LEU A 55 4.98 7.31 -4.26
N CYS A 56 4.04 8.22 -3.99
CA CYS A 56 3.60 9.22 -4.96
C CYS A 56 4.73 10.13 -5.41
N SER A 57 5.59 10.58 -4.49
CA SER A 57 6.75 11.40 -4.83
C SER A 57 7.69 10.70 -5.80
N GLU A 58 7.96 9.40 -5.60
CA GLU A 58 8.82 8.62 -6.51
C GLU A 58 8.16 8.41 -7.88
N LEU A 59 6.86 8.09 -7.89
CA LEU A 59 6.09 7.90 -9.13
C LEU A 59 5.94 9.18 -9.94
N MET A 60 5.87 10.34 -9.27
CA MET A 60 5.84 11.66 -9.91
C MET A 60 7.06 11.86 -10.79
N TYR A 61 8.25 11.55 -10.27
CA TYR A 61 9.49 11.62 -11.04
C TYR A 61 9.59 10.52 -12.10
N ALA A 62 9.13 9.30 -11.80
CA ALA A 62 9.25 8.17 -12.72
C ALA A 62 8.29 8.24 -13.92
N LEU A 63 7.11 8.84 -13.74
CA LEU A 63 6.05 8.91 -14.75
C LEU A 63 5.88 10.30 -15.37
N GLU A 64 6.65 11.30 -14.91
CA GLU A 64 6.53 12.71 -15.34
C GLU A 64 5.09 13.25 -15.21
N MET A 65 4.43 12.88 -14.11
CA MET A 65 3.05 13.28 -13.81
C MET A 65 3.03 14.32 -12.68
N THR A 66 1.91 15.03 -12.52
CA THR A 66 1.70 15.89 -11.34
C THR A 66 1.39 15.06 -10.10
N GLU A 67 1.63 15.62 -8.90
CA GLU A 67 1.30 14.94 -7.63
C GLU A 67 -0.16 14.47 -7.59
N GLU A 68 -1.09 15.33 -8.02
CA GLU A 68 -2.52 15.03 -8.11
C GLU A 68 -2.82 13.89 -9.08
N GLY A 69 -2.18 13.90 -10.26
CA GLY A 69 -2.36 12.85 -11.26
C GLY A 69 -1.83 11.49 -10.78
N VAL A 70 -0.73 11.48 -10.05
CA VAL A 70 -0.17 10.26 -9.46
C VAL A 70 -1.04 9.76 -8.32
N GLU A 71 -1.57 10.63 -7.46
CA GLU A 71 -2.47 10.22 -6.39
C GLU A 71 -3.73 9.56 -6.96
N GLU A 72 -4.34 10.14 -8.00
CA GLU A 72 -5.51 9.55 -8.67
C GLU A 72 -5.16 8.22 -9.35
N HIS A 73 -4.01 8.16 -10.03
CA HIS A 73 -3.52 6.94 -10.66
C HIS A 73 -3.30 5.82 -9.63
N LEU A 74 -2.64 6.14 -8.51
CA LEU A 74 -2.38 5.19 -7.43
C LEU A 74 -3.68 4.73 -6.76
N ASN A 75 -4.63 5.64 -6.53
CA ASN A 75 -5.93 5.27 -5.96
C ASN A 75 -6.71 4.32 -6.88
N THR A 76 -6.69 4.57 -8.19
CA THR A 76 -7.30 3.70 -9.20
C THR A 76 -6.66 2.30 -9.17
N LEU A 77 -5.33 2.22 -9.19
CA LEU A 77 -4.60 0.94 -9.12
C LEU A 77 -4.91 0.16 -7.83
N LEU A 78 -5.00 0.84 -6.69
CA LEU A 78 -5.33 0.22 -5.42
C LEU A 78 -6.77 -0.29 -5.41
N ALA A 79 -7.72 0.47 -5.98
CA ALA A 79 -9.11 0.04 -6.13
C ALA A 79 -9.23 -1.21 -7.02
N ASP A 80 -8.53 -1.25 -8.15
CA ASP A 80 -8.52 -2.40 -9.05
C ASP A 80 -7.92 -3.65 -8.39
N SER A 81 -6.84 -3.46 -7.63
CA SER A 81 -6.16 -4.56 -6.92
C SER A 81 -7.02 -5.20 -5.83
N SER A 82 -7.98 -4.46 -5.26
CA SER A 82 -8.93 -5.00 -4.29
C SER A 82 -9.95 -5.96 -4.93
N HIS A 83 -10.27 -5.78 -6.21
CA HIS A 83 -11.21 -6.62 -6.96
C HIS A 83 -10.56 -7.88 -7.56
N SER A 84 -9.27 -7.84 -7.87
CA SER A 84 -8.56 -8.95 -8.52
C SER A 84 -8.23 -10.11 -7.58
N ASN A 85 -8.04 -9.85 -6.28
CA ASN A 85 -7.75 -10.90 -5.28
C ASN A 85 -8.92 -11.89 -5.06
N GLY A 86 -10.15 -11.56 -5.51
CA GLY A 86 -11.28 -12.49 -5.51
C GLY A 86 -11.23 -13.56 -6.61
N LYS A 87 -10.43 -13.37 -7.67
CA LYS A 87 -10.38 -14.31 -8.82
C LYS A 87 -9.27 -15.37 -8.71
N VAL A 88 -8.19 -15.10 -7.98
CA VAL A 88 -7.04 -16.02 -7.90
C VAL A 88 -7.33 -17.24 -6.99
N ALA A 89 -8.26 -17.12 -6.04
CA ALA A 89 -8.60 -18.21 -5.11
C ALA A 89 -9.53 -19.30 -5.69
N VAL A 90 -10.09 -19.12 -6.89
CA VAL A 90 -11.06 -20.08 -7.51
C VAL A 90 -10.39 -21.01 -8.53
N ALA A 91 -9.12 -20.78 -8.88
CA ALA A 91 -8.36 -21.58 -9.83
C ALA A 91 -7.25 -22.41 -9.16
N ALA A 92 -7.61 -23.17 -8.11
CA ALA A 92 -6.81 -24.29 -7.64
C ALA A 92 -7.80 -25.40 -7.26
N LYS A 93 -8.07 -26.27 -8.24
CA LYS A 93 -8.82 -27.51 -8.10
C LYS A 93 -7.83 -28.65 -7.96
#